data_AF-A0A7C1IJS1-F1
#
_entry.id   AF-A0A7C1IJS1-F1
#
_cell.length_a   1.000
_cell.length_b   1.000
_cell.length_c   1.000
_cell.angle_alpha   90.00
_cell.angle_beta   90.00
_cell.angle_gamma   90.00
#
_symmetry.space_group_name_H-M   'P 1'
#
loop_
_entity.id
_entity.type
_entity.pdbx_description
1 polymer ?
#
loop_
_entity_poly.entity_id
_entity_poly.type
_entity_poly.pdbx_seq_one_letter_code
_entity_poly.pdbx_strand_id
1 'polypeptide(L)'
;MCVSNLSLPLLLAWDIAANEAAQSRRKLIEPEHLFIGLCKLEDFSTTTALTELGYDQNDSSLMKTEIVNFVDMLYRFNLNPANLRKEARQRRNTGVLSLLNGFTTGMLRLPESESNVIHRSPASREVFGRAEELARMDGSQLITTFHLLAALLGDEAYRLTPWLKAHVDVNDLREAALNAALPNNR
;
A
#
# COMPACT_ATOMS: atom_id res chain seq x y z
N MET A 1 -13.14 0.68 -17.94
CA MET A 1 -13.66 0.89 -16.57
C MET A 1 -12.71 1.81 -15.83
N CYS A 2 -13.28 2.65 -14.97
CA CYS A 2 -12.86 3.99 -14.58
C CYS A 2 -11.36 4.21 -14.31
N VAL A 3 -10.89 5.37 -14.75
CA VAL A 3 -9.64 5.97 -14.28
C VAL A 3 -9.88 6.36 -12.82
N SER A 4 -9.55 5.45 -11.90
CA SER A 4 -9.58 5.73 -10.47
C SER A 4 -8.64 6.91 -10.19
N ASN A 5 -9.15 7.98 -9.60
CA ASN A 5 -8.35 9.17 -9.28
C ASN A 5 -7.55 8.86 -8.00
N LEU A 6 -6.40 8.21 -8.14
CA LEU A 6 -5.54 7.79 -7.03
C LEU A 6 -4.65 8.96 -6.58
N SER A 7 -4.42 9.08 -5.27
CA SER A 7 -3.40 10.01 -4.75
C SER A 7 -2.00 9.61 -5.23
N LEU A 8 -1.08 10.57 -5.33
CA LEU A 8 0.30 10.29 -5.74
C LEU A 8 1.01 9.25 -4.83
N PRO A 9 0.87 9.29 -3.49
CA PRO A 9 1.43 8.23 -2.64
C PRO A 9 0.82 6.86 -2.91
N LEU A 10 -0.48 6.79 -3.22
CA LEU A 10 -1.14 5.53 -3.56
C LEU A 10 -0.65 4.98 -4.91
N LEU A 11 -0.38 5.85 -5.89
CA LEU A 11 0.26 5.47 -7.15
C LEU A 11 1.67 4.90 -6.92
N LEU A 12 2.47 5.56 -6.08
CA LEU A 12 3.79 5.06 -5.69
C LEU A 12 3.70 3.70 -4.99
N ALA A 13 2.76 3.51 -4.06
CA ALA A 13 2.53 2.24 -3.39
C ALA A 13 2.12 1.13 -4.37
N TRP A 14 1.30 1.47 -5.38
CA TRP A 14 0.92 0.56 -6.45
C TRP A 14 2.13 0.12 -7.30
N ASP A 15 2.99 1.05 -7.70
CA ASP A 15 4.20 0.73 -8.47
C ASP A 15 5.17 -0.14 -7.67
N ILE A 16 5.30 0.13 -6.36
CA ILE A 16 6.07 -0.71 -5.45
C ILE A 16 5.47 -2.13 -5.38
N ALA A 17 4.14 -2.26 -5.29
CA ALA A 17 3.45 -3.55 -5.25
C ALA A 17 3.63 -4.33 -6.56
N ALA A 18 3.58 -3.65 -7.71
CA ALA A 18 3.84 -4.24 -9.01
C ALA A 18 5.27 -4.78 -9.10
N ASN A 19 6.25 -4.00 -8.66
CA ASN A 19 7.65 -4.45 -8.62
C ASN A 19 7.86 -5.62 -7.64
N GLU A 20 7.22 -5.60 -6.47
CA GLU A 20 7.27 -6.74 -5.53
C GLU A 20 6.69 -8.01 -6.19
N ALA A 21 5.54 -7.92 -6.87
CA ALA A 21 4.95 -9.05 -7.59
C ALA A 21 5.89 -9.58 -8.70
N ALA A 22 6.51 -8.67 -9.47
CA ALA A 22 7.46 -8.99 -10.53
C ALA A 22 8.66 -9.79 -10.01
N GLN A 23 9.31 -9.28 -8.96
CA GLN A 23 10.50 -9.88 -8.35
C GLN A 23 10.18 -11.27 -7.78
N SER A 24 8.95 -11.42 -7.30
CA SER A 24 8.38 -12.65 -6.76
C SER A 24 7.92 -13.65 -7.82
N ARG A 25 8.16 -13.33 -9.10
CA ARG A 25 7.73 -14.12 -10.26
C ARG A 25 6.22 -14.41 -10.25
N ARG A 26 5.44 -13.47 -9.69
CA ARG A 26 3.98 -13.53 -9.69
C ARG A 26 3.46 -12.88 -10.96
N LYS A 27 2.49 -13.54 -11.59
CA LYS A 27 1.81 -13.02 -12.79
C LYS A 27 0.79 -11.93 -12.45
N LEU A 28 0.38 -11.84 -11.18
CA LEU A 28 -0.67 -10.96 -10.71
C LEU A 28 -0.24 -10.23 -9.44
N ILE A 29 -0.70 -8.98 -9.31
CA ILE A 29 -0.63 -8.21 -8.06
C ILE A 29 -1.79 -8.65 -7.19
N GLU A 30 -1.46 -9.25 -6.05
CA GLU A 30 -2.40 -9.67 -4.99
C GLU A 30 -2.50 -8.65 -3.84
N PRO A 31 -3.55 -8.67 -3.01
CA PRO A 31 -3.72 -7.77 -1.87
C PRO A 31 -2.52 -7.65 -0.93
N GLU A 32 -1.76 -8.74 -0.73
CA GLU A 32 -0.56 -8.73 0.11
C GLU A 32 0.58 -7.89 -0.49
N HIS A 33 0.70 -7.85 -1.82
CA HIS A 33 1.66 -6.97 -2.49
C HIS A 33 1.27 -5.51 -2.29
N LEU A 34 -0.03 -5.19 -2.34
CA LEU A 34 -0.54 -3.85 -2.09
C LEU A 34 -0.21 -3.40 -0.65
N PHE A 35 -0.44 -4.27 0.33
CA PHE A 35 -0.10 -3.98 1.71
C PHE A 35 1.41 -3.74 1.92
N ILE A 36 2.26 -4.54 1.28
CA ILE A 36 3.72 -4.33 1.32
C ILE A 36 4.11 -3.01 0.65
N GLY A 37 3.45 -2.66 -0.47
CA GLY A 37 3.61 -1.37 -1.14
C GLY A 37 3.31 -0.21 -0.19
N LEU A 38 2.18 -0.26 0.51
CA LEU A 38 1.80 0.72 1.54
C LEU A 38 2.84 0.81 2.66
N CYS A 39 3.28 -0.33 3.21
CA CYS A 39 4.28 -0.33 4.29
C CYS A 39 5.64 0.22 3.85
N LYS A 40 5.94 0.18 2.55
CA LYS A 40 7.21 0.65 2.00
C LYS A 40 7.22 2.16 1.74
N LEU A 41 6.07 2.84 1.83
CA LEU A 41 6.02 4.30 1.79
C LEU A 41 6.82 4.97 2.91
N GLU A 42 7.07 4.26 4.01
CA GLU A 42 7.98 4.71 5.09
C GLU A 42 9.35 5.14 4.55
N ASP A 43 9.88 4.43 3.56
CA ASP A 43 11.18 4.71 2.94
C ASP A 43 11.16 6.07 2.17
N PHE A 44 9.98 6.65 1.94
CA PHE A 44 9.73 7.89 1.20
C PHE A 44 9.04 8.98 2.06
N SER A 45 9.18 8.89 3.38
CA SER A 45 8.65 9.87 4.34
C SER A 45 9.37 11.23 4.35
N THR A 46 10.38 11.41 3.48
CA THR A 46 11.13 12.67 3.33
C THR A 46 10.98 13.22 1.92
N THR A 47 10.96 14.55 1.81
CA THR A 47 10.91 15.24 0.51
C THR A 47 12.13 14.88 -0.34
N THR A 48 13.32 14.75 0.28
CA THR A 48 14.55 14.36 -0.42
C THR A 48 14.40 13.00 -1.12
N ALA A 49 13.89 11.99 -0.41
CA ALA A 49 13.69 10.65 -1.00
C ALA A 49 12.71 10.67 -2.18
N LEU A 50 11.67 11.51 -2.13
CA LEU A 50 10.71 11.67 -3.23
C LEU A 50 11.31 12.44 -4.42
N THR A 51 12.10 13.48 -4.16
CA THR A 51 12.81 14.20 -5.23
C THR A 51 13.86 13.33 -5.93
N GLU A 52 14.53 12.43 -5.19
CA GLU A 52 15.45 11.44 -5.76
C GLU A 52 14.74 10.42 -6.66
N LEU A 53 13.43 10.19 -6.46
CA LEU A 53 12.59 9.42 -7.37
C LEU A 53 12.11 10.21 -8.60
N GLY A 54 12.38 11.51 -8.67
CA GLY A 54 12.02 12.36 -9.80
C GLY A 54 10.71 13.13 -9.66
N TYR A 55 10.07 13.12 -8.47
CA TYR A 55 8.93 14.01 -8.20
C TYR A 55 9.42 15.45 -8.02
N ASP A 56 8.62 16.43 -8.45
CA ASP A 56 8.94 17.84 -8.21
C ASP A 56 8.77 18.21 -6.72
N GLN A 57 9.22 19.41 -6.36
CA GLN A 57 9.22 19.88 -4.97
C GLN A 57 7.81 20.03 -4.38
N ASN A 58 6.83 20.45 -5.19
CA ASN A 58 5.45 20.66 -4.75
C ASN A 58 4.77 19.31 -4.51
N ASP A 59 4.86 18.41 -5.49
CA ASP A 59 4.33 17.04 -5.40
C ASP A 59 4.97 16.28 -4.24
N SER A 60 6.29 16.38 -4.08
CA SER A 60 7.02 15.74 -2.98
C SER A 60 6.56 16.23 -1.60
N SER A 61 6.20 17.52 -1.47
CA SER A 61 5.68 18.08 -0.21
C SER A 61 4.28 17.55 0.12
N LEU A 62 3.40 17.49 -0.88
CA LEU A 62 2.04 16.94 -0.74
C LEU A 62 2.09 15.45 -0.40
N MET A 63 2.88 14.69 -1.16
CA MET A 63 3.06 13.25 -0.94
C MET A 63 3.61 12.95 0.45
N LYS A 64 4.64 13.69 0.89
CA LYS A 64 5.24 13.53 2.22
C LYS A 64 4.17 13.64 3.32
N THR A 65 3.26 14.60 3.21
CA THR A 65 2.25 14.84 4.25
C THR A 65 1.34 13.63 4.43
N GLU A 66 0.81 13.07 3.33
CA GLU A 66 0.00 11.85 3.38
C GLU A 66 0.81 10.64 3.87
N ILE A 67 2.03 10.46 3.37
CA ILE A 67 2.92 9.34 3.76
C ILE A 67 3.23 9.38 5.26
N VAL A 68 3.62 10.53 5.80
CA VAL A 68 3.93 10.69 7.23
C VAL A 68 2.70 10.40 8.08
N ASN A 69 1.53 10.95 7.72
CA ASN A 69 0.30 10.68 8.46
C ASN A 69 -0.07 9.20 8.43
N PHE A 70 0.12 8.53 7.28
CA PHE A 70 -0.12 7.09 7.13
C PHE A 70 0.82 6.26 8.02
N VAL A 71 2.12 6.56 7.97
CA VAL A 71 3.14 5.86 8.76
C VAL A 71 2.95 6.10 10.25
N ASP A 72 2.69 7.33 10.68
CA ASP A 72 2.40 7.67 12.07
C ASP A 72 1.17 6.93 12.60
N MET A 73 0.13 6.78 11.76
CA MET A 73 -1.05 6.00 12.12
C MET A 73 -0.69 4.53 12.38
N LEU A 74 0.12 3.89 11.51
CA LEU A 74 0.58 2.53 11.76
C LEU A 74 1.39 2.43 13.08
N TYR A 75 2.28 3.38 13.34
CA TYR A 75 3.06 3.41 14.57
C TYR A 75 2.20 3.56 15.84
N ARG A 76 1.09 4.31 15.79
CA ARG A 76 0.13 4.41 16.92
C ARG A 76 -0.52 3.07 17.28
N PHE A 77 -0.67 2.18 16.30
CA PHE A 77 -1.12 0.81 16.51
C PHE A 77 0.03 -0.16 16.83
N ASN A 78 1.23 0.35 17.13
CA ASN A 78 2.44 -0.44 17.36
C ASN A 78 2.82 -1.32 16.16
N LEU A 79 2.42 -0.92 14.95
CA LEU A 79 2.72 -1.60 13.70
C LEU A 79 3.93 -0.93 13.06
N ASN A 80 5.10 -1.54 13.20
CA ASN A 80 6.30 -1.08 12.52
C ASN A 80 6.29 -1.55 11.04
N PRO A 81 6.23 -0.63 10.05
CA PRO A 81 6.10 -1.01 8.64
C PRO A 81 7.27 -1.86 8.12
N ALA A 82 8.51 -1.58 8.57
CA ALA A 82 9.68 -2.39 8.22
C ALA A 82 9.58 -3.82 8.77
N ASN A 83 9.11 -4.01 10.01
CA ASN A 83 8.90 -5.33 10.60
C ASN A 83 7.77 -6.09 9.89
N LEU A 84 6.64 -5.42 9.61
CA LEU A 84 5.53 -6.02 8.87
C LEU A 84 5.95 -6.50 7.49
N ARG A 85 6.73 -5.69 6.74
CA ARG A 85 7.32 -6.11 5.45
C ARG A 85 8.22 -7.33 5.61
N LYS A 86 9.08 -7.33 6.64
CA LYS A 86 10.01 -8.42 6.91
C LYS A 86 9.27 -9.70 7.25
N GLU A 87 8.26 -9.65 8.10
CA GLU A 87 7.45 -10.81 8.49
C GLU A 87 6.61 -11.35 7.34
N ALA A 88 5.95 -10.47 6.57
CA ALA A 88 5.20 -10.85 5.37
C ALA A 88 6.11 -11.59 4.37
N ARG A 89 7.37 -11.15 4.25
CA ARG A 89 8.39 -11.85 3.45
C ARG A 89 8.91 -13.12 4.14
N GLN A 90 9.15 -13.15 5.44
CA GLN A 90 9.76 -14.30 6.13
C GLN A 90 8.87 -15.54 6.22
N ARG A 91 7.54 -15.37 6.13
CA ARG A 91 6.60 -16.50 5.98
C ARG A 91 6.77 -17.30 4.68
N ARG A 92 7.83 -17.00 3.90
CA ARG A 92 8.44 -17.78 2.80
C ARG A 92 8.61 -19.28 3.05
N ASN A 93 8.93 -19.71 4.27
CA ASN A 93 9.37 -21.09 4.53
C ASN A 93 8.33 -22.01 5.20
N THR A 94 7.13 -21.53 5.52
CA THR A 94 6.11 -22.30 6.28
C THR A 94 4.76 -22.45 5.55
N GLY A 95 4.71 -22.21 4.24
CA GLY A 95 3.66 -22.80 3.39
C GLY A 95 2.32 -22.08 3.27
N VAL A 96 2.14 -20.86 3.80
CA VAL A 96 0.87 -20.10 3.62
C VAL A 96 1.05 -18.79 2.85
N LEU A 97 2.28 -18.24 2.82
CA LEU A 97 2.67 -16.99 2.15
C LEU A 97 3.97 -17.17 1.34
N SER A 98 4.08 -18.26 0.57
CA SER A 98 5.22 -18.59 -0.30
C SER A 98 5.30 -17.70 -1.57
N LEU A 99 4.94 -16.42 -1.47
CA LEU A 99 4.57 -15.61 -2.64
C LEU A 99 5.52 -14.46 -2.98
N LEU A 100 6.59 -14.20 -2.20
CA LEU A 100 7.35 -12.94 -2.31
C LEU A 100 8.88 -13.15 -2.34
N ASN A 101 9.62 -12.69 -3.36
CA ASN A 101 11.10 -12.69 -3.41
C ASN A 101 11.68 -11.31 -3.03
N GLY A 102 12.91 -11.33 -2.51
CA GLY A 102 13.53 -10.26 -1.73
C GLY A 102 13.75 -8.92 -2.42
N PHE A 103 13.30 -7.86 -1.76
CA PHE A 103 13.82 -6.50 -1.96
C PHE A 103 15.04 -6.31 -1.04
N THR A 104 16.24 -6.29 -1.62
CA THR A 104 17.41 -5.67 -0.98
C THR A 104 17.32 -4.16 -1.20
N THR A 105 17.59 -3.41 -0.15
CA THR A 105 17.58 -1.94 -0.02
C THR A 105 18.54 -1.25 -1.00
N GLY A 106 18.26 -1.34 -2.30
CA GLY A 106 19.13 -0.82 -3.35
C GLY A 106 18.32 -0.50 -4.58
N MET A 107 17.91 0.78 -4.68
CA MET A 107 17.30 1.46 -5.81
C MET A 107 16.04 0.80 -6.40
N LEU A 108 14.96 1.58 -6.48
CA LEU A 108 13.88 1.32 -7.43
C LEU A 108 14.51 1.33 -8.84
N ARG A 109 14.91 0.15 -9.34
CA ARG A 109 15.21 -0.01 -10.75
C ARG A 109 13.90 0.18 -11.50
N LEU A 110 13.76 1.31 -12.17
CA LEU A 110 12.81 1.47 -13.27
C LEU A 110 13.08 0.32 -14.24
N PRO A 111 12.06 -0.47 -14.63
CA PRO A 111 12.27 -1.63 -15.48
C PRO A 111 12.71 -1.18 -16.88
N GLU A 112 14.01 -1.29 -17.16
CA GLU A 112 14.51 -1.42 -18.53
C GLU A 112 14.20 -2.83 -19.01
N SER A 113 13.03 -3.06 -19.62
CA SER A 113 12.74 -4.14 -20.59
C SER A 113 11.26 -4.20 -20.92
N GLU A 114 10.97 -4.40 -22.20
CA GLU A 114 9.65 -4.47 -22.81
C GLU A 114 8.69 -5.50 -22.16
N SER A 115 7.45 -5.05 -21.91
CA SER A 115 6.21 -5.82 -22.05
C SER A 115 5.82 -6.92 -21.05
N ASN A 116 6.34 -6.98 -19.82
CA ASN A 116 5.67 -7.78 -18.78
C ASN A 116 4.68 -6.91 -17.98
N VAL A 117 3.56 -6.56 -18.63
CA VAL A 117 2.46 -5.83 -17.97
C VAL A 117 1.88 -6.72 -16.88
N ILE A 118 2.23 -6.45 -15.62
CA ILE A 118 1.68 -7.20 -14.49
C ILE A 118 0.26 -6.73 -14.24
N HIS A 119 -0.68 -7.67 -14.30
CA HIS A 119 -2.10 -7.37 -14.14
C HIS A 119 -2.51 -7.44 -12.65
N ARG A 120 -3.57 -6.69 -12.31
CA ARG A 120 -4.28 -6.86 -11.04
C ARG A 120 -4.93 -8.26 -10.99
N SER A 121 -4.82 -8.94 -9.86
CA SER A 121 -5.68 -10.09 -9.58
C SER A 121 -7.14 -9.64 -9.43
N PRO A 122 -8.13 -10.54 -9.57
CA PRO A 122 -9.53 -10.23 -9.23
C PRO A 122 -9.69 -9.64 -7.83
N ALA A 123 -9.02 -10.23 -6.82
CA ALA A 123 -9.04 -9.75 -5.45
C ALA A 123 -8.49 -8.31 -5.33
N SER A 124 -7.37 -8.01 -5.98
CA SER A 124 -6.84 -6.63 -5.99
C SER A 124 -7.79 -5.64 -6.68
N ARG A 125 -8.51 -6.05 -7.74
CA ARG A 125 -9.53 -5.19 -8.35
C ARG A 125 -10.68 -4.90 -7.39
N GLU A 126 -11.14 -5.90 -6.64
CA GLU A 126 -12.17 -5.73 -5.62
C GLU A 126 -11.71 -4.79 -4.51
N VAL A 127 -10.48 -4.91 -4.03
CA VAL A 127 -9.89 -3.99 -3.04
C VAL A 127 -9.95 -2.55 -3.56
N PHE A 128 -9.52 -2.29 -4.79
CA PHE A 128 -9.59 -0.94 -5.37
C PHE A 128 -11.03 -0.46 -5.56
N GLY A 129 -11.96 -1.33 -5.97
CA GLY A 129 -13.38 -0.97 -6.08
C GLY A 129 -13.99 -0.60 -4.73
N ARG A 130 -13.60 -1.29 -3.65
CA ARG A 130 -14.01 -0.93 -2.28
C ARG A 130 -13.37 0.36 -1.82
N ALA A 131 -12.09 0.59 -2.11
CA ALA A 131 -11.41 1.85 -1.77
C ALA A 131 -12.07 3.05 -2.48
N GLU A 132 -12.51 2.86 -3.73
CA GLU A 132 -13.27 3.86 -4.48
C GLU A 132 -14.63 4.14 -3.84
N GLU A 133 -15.35 3.10 -3.41
CA GLU A 133 -16.62 3.27 -2.69
C GLU A 133 -16.43 4.04 -1.38
N LEU A 134 -15.40 3.70 -0.60
CA LEU A 134 -15.07 4.39 0.65
C LEU A 134 -14.76 5.87 0.39
N ALA A 135 -13.93 6.18 -0.62
CA ALA A 135 -13.62 7.55 -0.98
C ALA A 135 -14.87 8.36 -1.38
N ARG A 136 -15.80 7.72 -2.10
CA ARG A 136 -17.08 8.32 -2.47
C ARG A 136 -17.96 8.59 -1.26
N MET A 137 -18.03 7.66 -0.31
CA MET A 137 -18.80 7.82 0.93
C MET A 137 -18.28 9.00 1.77
N ASP A 138 -16.97 9.19 1.78
CA ASP A 138 -16.30 10.28 2.51
C ASP A 138 -16.30 11.61 1.74
N GLY A 139 -16.88 11.65 0.53
CA GLY A 139 -16.92 12.82 -0.33
C GLY A 139 -15.55 13.22 -0.92
N SER A 140 -14.55 12.33 -0.84
CA SER A 140 -13.22 12.56 -1.39
C SER A 140 -13.22 12.40 -2.91
N GLN A 141 -12.55 13.33 -3.60
CA GLN A 141 -12.30 13.23 -5.04
C GLN A 141 -11.11 12.32 -5.38
N LEU A 142 -10.32 11.94 -4.37
CA LEU A 142 -9.12 11.13 -4.50
C LEU A 142 -9.20 9.90 -3.61
N ILE A 143 -8.80 8.76 -4.13
CA ILE A 143 -8.57 7.55 -3.36
C ILE A 143 -7.16 7.65 -2.77
N THR A 144 -7.08 7.65 -1.44
CA THR A 144 -5.82 7.79 -0.70
C THR A 144 -5.31 6.45 -0.19
N THR A 145 -4.08 6.43 0.33
CA THR A 145 -3.46 5.28 1.02
C THR A 145 -4.34 4.72 2.15
N PHE A 146 -5.07 5.58 2.86
CA PHE A 146 -5.99 5.22 3.92
C PHE A 146 -7.22 4.44 3.43
N HIS A 147 -7.84 4.88 2.33
CA HIS A 147 -8.97 4.17 1.72
C HIS A 147 -8.56 2.78 1.26
N LEU A 148 -7.36 2.64 0.67
CA LEU A 148 -6.84 1.34 0.26
C LEU A 148 -6.61 0.42 1.48
N LEU A 149 -6.01 0.93 2.56
CA LEU A 149 -5.82 0.16 3.78
C LEU A 149 -7.17 -0.30 4.36
N ALA A 150 -8.14 0.61 4.49
CA ALA A 150 -9.46 0.26 5.01
C ALA A 150 -10.16 -0.81 4.15
N ALA A 151 -10.00 -0.74 2.83
CA ALA A 151 -10.52 -1.76 1.90
C ALA A 151 -9.82 -3.12 2.06
N LEU A 152 -8.49 -3.13 2.24
CA LEU A 152 -7.70 -4.34 2.51
C LEU A 152 -8.10 -5.03 3.81
N LEU A 153 -8.42 -4.24 4.85
CA LEU A 153 -8.84 -4.74 6.16
C LEU A 153 -10.32 -5.17 6.20
N GLY A 154 -11.10 -4.78 5.19
CA GLY A 154 -12.54 -5.00 5.18
C GLY A 154 -13.01 -6.37 4.71
N ASP A 155 -12.12 -7.21 4.20
CA ASP A 155 -12.42 -8.60 3.86
C ASP A 155 -11.63 -9.58 4.71
N GLU A 156 -12.33 -10.54 5.32
CA GLU A 156 -11.67 -11.66 5.99
C GLU A 156 -11.14 -12.72 5.01
N ALA A 157 -11.61 -12.71 3.76
CA ALA A 157 -11.18 -13.65 2.73
C ALA A 157 -9.73 -13.40 2.28
N TYR A 158 -9.19 -12.20 2.49
CA TYR A 158 -7.80 -11.91 2.20
C TYR A 158 -6.88 -12.53 3.27
N ARG A 159 -5.84 -13.24 2.86
CA ARG A 159 -4.91 -13.92 3.80
C ARG A 159 -4.19 -12.94 4.72
N LEU A 160 -4.15 -11.67 4.30
CA LEU A 160 -3.66 -10.53 5.08
C LEU A 160 -4.43 -10.35 6.40
N THR A 161 -5.74 -10.48 6.39
CA THR A 161 -6.60 -10.11 7.52
C THR A 161 -6.40 -11.00 8.75
N PRO A 162 -6.43 -12.34 8.64
CA PRO A 162 -6.11 -13.22 9.78
C PRO A 162 -4.68 -13.03 10.30
N TRP A 163 -3.74 -12.64 9.43
CA TRP A 163 -2.38 -12.35 9.86
C TRP A 163 -2.33 -11.06 10.69
N LEU A 164 -2.92 -9.97 10.22
CA LEU A 164 -2.92 -8.69 10.94
C LEU A 164 -3.68 -8.76 12.27
N LYS A 165 -4.74 -9.58 12.36
CA LYS A 165 -5.45 -9.87 13.63
C LYS A 165 -4.53 -10.41 14.74
N ALA A 166 -3.38 -11.01 14.39
CA ALA A 166 -2.40 -11.47 15.37
C ALA A 166 -1.56 -10.33 15.98
N HIS A 167 -1.58 -9.14 15.38
CA HIS A 167 -0.78 -7.98 15.78
C HIS A 167 -1.62 -6.82 16.31
N VAL A 168 -2.85 -6.66 15.81
CA VAL A 168 -3.70 -5.49 16.09
C VAL A 168 -5.18 -5.88 16.01
N ASP A 169 -6.04 -5.11 16.68
CA ASP A 169 -7.47 -5.12 16.36
C ASP A 169 -7.68 -4.51 14.96
N VAL A 170 -8.06 -5.36 14.01
CA VAL A 170 -8.25 -4.97 12.61
C VAL A 170 -9.42 -4.01 12.43
N ASN A 171 -10.44 -4.07 13.30
CA ASN A 171 -11.56 -3.15 13.22
C ASN A 171 -11.13 -1.75 13.67
N ASP A 172 -10.40 -1.64 14.79
CA ASP A 172 -9.90 -0.35 15.26
C ASP A 172 -8.93 0.28 14.25
N LEU A 173 -8.05 -0.53 13.64
CA LEU A 173 -7.14 -0.05 12.60
C LEU A 173 -7.90 0.41 11.35
N ARG A 174 -8.94 -0.32 10.95
CA ARG A 174 -9.79 0.04 9.81
C ARG A 174 -10.54 1.35 10.10
N GLU A 175 -11.14 1.50 11.27
CA GLU A 175 -11.82 2.73 11.67
C GLU A 175 -10.87 3.91 11.72
N ALA A 176 -9.66 3.73 12.26
CA ALA A 176 -8.64 4.77 12.26
C ALA A 176 -8.21 5.16 10.84
N ALA A 177 -8.10 4.19 9.93
CA ALA A 177 -7.83 4.48 8.52
C ALA A 177 -8.96 5.30 7.89
N LEU A 178 -10.22 4.93 8.11
CA LEU A 178 -11.38 5.70 7.60
C LEU A 178 -11.41 7.13 8.17
N ASN A 179 -11.20 7.28 9.48
CA ASN A 179 -11.17 8.60 10.12
C ASN A 179 -10.02 9.49 9.60
N ALA A 180 -8.86 8.89 9.29
CA ALA A 180 -7.73 9.60 8.71
C ALA A 180 -7.89 9.91 7.22
N ALA A 181 -8.80 9.21 6.53
CA ALA A 181 -9.10 9.40 5.11
C ALA A 181 -10.00 10.62 4.87
N LEU A 182 -10.77 11.04 5.87
CA LEU A 182 -11.65 12.20 5.80
C LEU A 182 -10.84 13.45 5.44
N PRO A 183 -11.30 14.27 4.46
CA PRO A 183 -10.66 15.54 4.17
C PRO A 183 -10.70 16.38 5.45
N ASN A 184 -9.53 16.72 5.99
CA ASN A 184 -9.42 17.62 7.12
C ASN A 184 -10.06 18.96 6.75
N ASN A 185 -11.34 19.15 7.07
CA ASN A 185 -11.95 20.47 7.15
C ASN A 185 -11.31 21.17 8.35
N ARG A 186 -10.18 21.83 8.10
CA ARG A 186 -9.65 22.91 8.94
C ARG A 186 -9.27 24.07 8.06
#